data_AF-A0A9X4LZ25-F1
#
_entry.id   AF-A0A9X4LZ25-F1
#
_cell.length_a   1.000
_cell.length_b   1.000
_cell.length_c   1.000
_cell.angle_alpha   90.00
_cell.angle_beta   90.00
_cell.angle_gamma   90.00
#
_symmetry.space_group_name_H-M   'P 1'
#
loop_
_entity.id
_entity.type
_entity.pdbx_description
1 polymer ?
#
loop_
_entity_poly.entity_id
_entity_poly.type
_entity_poly.pdbx_seq_one_letter_code
_entity_poly.pdbx_strand_id
1 'polypeptide(L)'
;MDELPAERLVRQITERHGRELDAHRSEINEQLADFRAHGRLPSAARRLPNISARSFEAEDIELDLAIGVREVAQFGSINPDNPTLVASVAIGAARTPADGSRRVRVYLSAGEEEAWARAALGPLWADYAYRVFAVRNLVDVYPRFFLVLVDDLGRPTLAPDDFDWVRAGVGGTTAYPQKLAPMNDAALRSRLDRDGDVLPAADVTCGLSSVSRSTWGLQVLSTLADELALATQRSHRTYVEEGCQLDGEALTVRYRWHNRRIDANQHFGIRVPLESFRADLVQRFGSDHPTRAGRLIERVMNEQGGWEDGEIIDGTSWTELPPQT
;
A
#
# COMPACT_ATOMS: atom_id res chain seq x y z
N MET A 1 -1.24 37.61 -13.21
CA MET A 1 -0.80 36.21 -13.18
C MET A 1 -1.99 35.39 -13.60
N ASP A 2 -1.85 34.63 -14.68
CA ASP A 2 -2.91 33.71 -15.10
C ASP A 2 -3.01 32.58 -14.06
N GLU A 3 -4.25 32.27 -13.67
CA GLU A 3 -4.57 31.14 -12.79
C GLU A 3 -4.09 29.83 -13.44
N LEU A 4 -3.40 28.98 -12.68
CA LEU A 4 -2.92 27.71 -13.23
C LEU A 4 -4.12 26.87 -13.68
N PRO A 5 -4.04 26.14 -14.82
CA PRO A 5 -5.16 25.34 -15.32
C PRO A 5 -5.79 24.41 -14.27
N ALA A 6 -4.96 23.83 -13.39
CA ALA A 6 -5.41 22.99 -12.28
C ALA A 6 -6.21 23.75 -11.21
N GLU A 7 -5.82 24.98 -10.84
CA GLU A 7 -6.53 25.79 -9.83
C GLU A 7 -7.93 26.14 -10.31
N ARG A 8 -8.04 26.54 -11.58
CA ARG A 8 -9.32 26.83 -12.22
C ARG A 8 -10.24 25.60 -12.19
N LEU A 9 -9.72 24.41 -12.53
CA LEU A 9 -10.51 23.18 -12.51
C LEU A 9 -10.93 22.80 -11.07
N VAL A 10 -10.02 22.92 -10.10
CA VAL A 10 -10.35 22.68 -8.67
C VAL A 10 -11.48 23.58 -8.21
N ARG A 11 -11.47 24.87 -8.59
CA ARG A 11 -12.56 25.80 -8.28
C ARG A 11 -13.87 25.34 -8.90
N GLN A 12 -13.88 25.05 -10.20
CA GLN A 12 -15.09 24.60 -10.91
C GLN A 12 -15.68 23.31 -10.33
N ILE A 13 -14.83 22.35 -9.98
CA ILE A 13 -15.24 21.10 -9.33
C ILE A 13 -15.83 21.39 -7.95
N THR A 14 -15.16 22.22 -7.14
CA THR A 14 -15.64 22.59 -5.80
C THR A 14 -16.97 23.35 -5.86
N GLU A 15 -17.15 24.25 -6.81
CA GLU A 15 -18.41 24.99 -7.00
C GLU A 15 -19.58 24.04 -7.35
N ARG A 16 -19.32 23.03 -8.18
CA ARG A 16 -20.37 22.12 -8.66
C ARG A 16 -20.65 20.94 -7.73
N HIS A 17 -19.62 20.38 -7.10
CA HIS A 17 -19.67 19.14 -6.32
C HIS A 17 -19.25 19.32 -4.86
N GLY A 18 -18.98 20.55 -4.41
CA GLY A 18 -18.44 20.85 -3.08
C GLY A 18 -19.22 20.21 -1.94
N ARG A 19 -20.56 20.25 -1.99
CA ARG A 19 -21.42 19.63 -0.96
C ARG A 19 -21.21 18.12 -0.84
N GLU A 20 -21.10 17.41 -1.96
CA GLU A 20 -20.86 15.96 -1.97
C GLU A 20 -19.46 15.64 -1.46
N LEU A 21 -18.46 16.41 -1.91
CA LEU A 21 -17.07 16.26 -1.48
C LEU A 21 -16.89 16.60 0.01
N ASP A 22 -17.59 17.60 0.54
CA ASP A 22 -17.61 17.96 1.96
C ASP A 22 -18.23 16.87 2.82
N ALA A 23 -19.29 16.22 2.34
CA ALA A 23 -19.89 15.07 3.01
C ALA A 23 -18.89 13.89 3.10
N HIS A 24 -18.14 13.63 2.03
CA HIS A 24 -17.10 12.60 2.03
C HIS A 24 -15.95 12.93 2.99
N ARG A 25 -15.46 14.18 2.98
CA ARG A 25 -14.43 14.63 3.94
C ARG A 25 -14.91 14.51 5.38
N SER A 26 -16.17 14.86 5.65
CA SER A 26 -16.75 14.77 6.98
C SER A 26 -16.81 13.32 7.47
N GLU A 27 -17.27 12.39 6.63
CA GLU A 27 -17.29 10.96 6.97
C GLU A 27 -15.88 10.39 7.15
N ILE A 28 -14.89 10.80 6.33
CA ILE A 28 -13.49 10.43 6.58
C ILE A 28 -13.05 10.92 7.96
N ASN A 29 -13.33 12.18 8.31
CA ASN A 29 -12.95 12.73 9.62
C ASN A 29 -13.65 12.01 10.78
N GLU A 30 -14.90 11.55 10.59
CA GLU A 30 -15.60 10.68 11.55
C GLU A 30 -14.88 9.34 11.69
N GLN A 31 -14.48 8.70 10.59
CA GLN A 31 -13.70 7.46 10.63
C GLN A 31 -12.33 7.62 11.31
N LEU A 32 -11.66 8.76 11.10
CA LEU A 32 -10.43 9.10 11.83
C LEU A 32 -10.68 9.31 13.32
N ALA A 33 -11.80 9.94 13.70
CA ALA A 33 -12.19 10.09 15.10
C ALA A 33 -12.48 8.73 15.75
N ASP A 34 -13.20 7.85 15.05
CA ASP A 34 -13.47 6.48 15.51
C ASP A 34 -12.18 5.67 15.66
N PHE A 35 -11.26 5.79 14.70
CA PHE A 35 -9.95 5.14 14.75
C PHE A 35 -9.16 5.59 15.99
N ARG A 36 -9.10 6.89 16.27
CA ARG A 36 -8.47 7.41 17.49
C ARG A 36 -9.08 6.86 18.77
N ALA A 37 -10.41 6.77 18.81
CA ALA A 37 -11.13 6.33 20.00
C ALA A 37 -10.95 4.82 20.28
N HIS A 38 -10.77 4.01 19.22
CA HIS A 38 -10.84 2.55 19.33
C HIS A 38 -9.59 1.79 18.86
N GLY A 39 -8.61 2.49 18.27
CA GLY A 39 -7.38 1.91 17.70
C GLY A 39 -7.60 1.06 16.45
N ARG A 40 -8.79 1.09 15.85
CA ARG A 40 -9.14 0.33 14.64
C ARG A 40 -10.26 1.02 13.87
N LEU A 41 -10.28 0.84 12.56
CA LEU A 41 -11.39 1.30 11.74
C LEU A 41 -12.64 0.45 12.02
N PRO A 42 -13.85 1.02 11.85
CA PRO A 42 -15.08 0.25 11.94
C PRO A 42 -15.03 -0.93 10.95
N SER A 43 -15.38 -2.13 11.41
CA SER A 43 -15.38 -3.36 10.59
C SER A 43 -16.35 -3.28 9.40
N ALA A 44 -17.40 -2.46 9.52
CA ALA A 44 -18.21 -1.99 8.41
C ALA A 44 -17.88 -0.51 8.15
N ALA A 45 -16.66 -0.22 7.69
CA ALA A 45 -16.32 1.11 7.19
C ALA A 45 -17.43 1.50 6.20
N ARG A 46 -18.15 2.59 6.49
CA ARG A 46 -19.26 3.01 5.66
C ARG A 46 -18.71 3.26 4.28
N ARG A 47 -19.11 2.41 3.33
CA ARG A 47 -18.76 2.62 1.93
C ARG A 47 -19.49 3.88 1.50
N LEU A 48 -18.73 4.96 1.38
CA LEU A 48 -19.24 6.20 0.86
C LEU A 48 -19.78 5.95 -0.56
N PRO A 49 -20.96 6.48 -0.90
CA PRO A 49 -21.48 6.35 -2.25
C PRO A 49 -20.52 7.02 -3.22
N ASN A 50 -20.23 6.38 -4.35
CA ASN A 50 -19.38 6.99 -5.36
C ASN A 50 -20.00 8.32 -5.83
N ILE A 51 -19.15 9.31 -6.10
CA ILE A 51 -19.55 10.55 -6.75
C ILE A 51 -19.47 10.33 -8.26
N SER A 52 -20.60 10.42 -8.95
CA SER A 52 -20.65 10.39 -10.41
C SER A 52 -20.71 11.81 -10.96
N ALA A 53 -19.83 12.13 -11.91
CA ALA A 53 -19.75 13.44 -12.55
C ALA A 53 -19.40 13.32 -14.04
N ARG A 54 -19.29 14.47 -14.70
CA ARG A 54 -18.80 14.56 -16.08
C ARG A 54 -17.42 15.20 -16.09
N SER A 55 -16.62 14.85 -17.09
CA SER A 55 -15.38 15.56 -17.34
C SER A 55 -15.65 17.02 -17.70
N PHE A 56 -14.80 17.91 -17.19
CA PHE A 56 -14.76 19.34 -17.51
C PHE A 56 -13.99 19.64 -18.81
N GLU A 57 -13.21 18.66 -19.30
CA GLU A 57 -12.43 18.79 -20.53
C GLU A 57 -13.07 18.05 -21.73
N ALA A 58 -13.94 17.06 -21.48
CA ALA A 58 -14.64 16.29 -22.51
C ALA A 58 -16.08 15.93 -22.09
N GLU A 59 -17.08 16.48 -22.79
CA GLU A 59 -18.50 16.35 -22.41
C GLU A 59 -19.08 14.93 -22.52
N ASP A 60 -18.41 14.05 -23.28
CA ASP A 60 -18.83 12.66 -23.52
C ASP A 60 -18.20 11.64 -22.55
N ILE A 61 -17.42 12.13 -21.57
CA ILE A 61 -16.78 11.32 -20.54
C ILE A 61 -17.51 11.51 -19.22
N GLU A 62 -17.97 10.39 -18.66
CA GLU A 62 -18.46 10.29 -17.30
C GLU A 62 -17.35 9.75 -16.41
N LEU A 63 -17.32 10.21 -15.17
CA LEU A 63 -16.34 9.79 -14.19
C LEU A 63 -17.00 9.42 -12.87
N ASP A 64 -16.40 8.46 -12.18
CA ASP A 64 -16.82 7.95 -10.88
C ASP A 64 -15.65 8.11 -9.91
N LEU A 65 -15.86 8.83 -8.81
CA LEU A 65 -14.91 8.95 -7.72
C LEU A 65 -15.33 8.02 -6.59
N ALA A 66 -14.38 7.23 -6.11
CA ALA A 66 -14.49 6.51 -4.85
C ALA A 66 -13.47 7.07 -3.86
N ILE A 67 -13.92 7.36 -2.64
CA ILE A 67 -13.09 7.90 -1.57
C ILE A 67 -13.15 6.94 -0.39
N GLY A 68 -12.03 6.64 0.25
CA GLY A 68 -12.01 5.74 1.40
C GLY A 68 -10.74 5.81 2.22
N VAL A 69 -10.81 5.25 3.43
CA VAL A 69 -9.72 5.20 4.40
C VAL A 69 -9.40 3.74 4.72
N ARG A 70 -8.13 3.44 5.01
CA ARG A 70 -7.71 2.13 5.51
C ARG A 70 -6.48 2.23 6.39
N GLU A 71 -6.29 1.21 7.23
CA GLU A 71 -5.09 1.01 8.02
C GLU A 71 -3.91 0.57 7.14
N VAL A 72 -2.72 1.10 7.44
CA VAL A 72 -1.51 0.88 6.64
C VAL A 72 -0.28 0.55 7.48
N ALA A 73 -0.46 0.12 8.74
CA ALA A 73 0.64 -0.25 9.63
C ALA A 73 1.57 -1.34 9.02
N GLN A 74 1.03 -2.15 8.12
CA GLN A 74 1.72 -3.22 7.41
C GLN A 74 2.26 -2.81 6.03
N PHE A 75 2.20 -1.52 5.67
CA PHE A 75 2.62 -1.02 4.35
C PHE A 75 4.00 -0.37 4.37
N GLY A 76 4.78 -0.47 5.44
CA GLY A 76 6.12 0.12 5.51
C GLY A 76 6.43 0.62 6.90
N SER A 77 7.51 1.38 7.05
CA SER A 77 7.96 1.94 8.31
C SER A 77 7.00 3.03 8.78
N ILE A 78 5.98 2.62 9.51
CA ILE A 78 4.98 3.49 10.14
C ILE A 78 5.24 3.51 11.64
N ASN A 79 5.18 4.69 12.26
CA ASN A 79 5.37 4.83 13.70
C ASN A 79 4.21 4.11 14.44
N PRO A 80 4.49 3.08 15.27
CA PRO A 80 3.44 2.38 16.01
C PRO A 80 2.76 3.26 17.07
N ASP A 81 3.48 4.25 17.60
CA ASP A 81 2.94 5.21 18.57
C ASP A 81 2.11 6.32 17.91
N ASN A 82 2.23 6.46 16.59
CA ASN A 82 1.43 7.36 15.78
C ASN A 82 0.78 6.59 14.61
N PRO A 83 -0.27 5.80 14.92
CA PRO A 83 -0.86 4.92 13.94
C PRO A 83 -1.37 5.72 12.74
N THR A 84 -0.88 5.35 11.56
CA THR A 84 -1.13 6.06 10.32
C THR A 84 -2.17 5.33 9.49
N LEU A 85 -3.07 6.11 8.89
CA LEU A 85 -4.07 5.67 7.94
C LEU A 85 -3.72 6.19 6.54
N VAL A 86 -4.27 5.56 5.51
CA VAL A 86 -4.27 6.12 4.16
C VAL A 86 -5.68 6.49 3.76
N ALA A 87 -5.88 7.76 3.47
CA ALA A 87 -7.03 8.23 2.72
C ALA A 87 -6.71 8.13 1.22
N SER A 88 -7.68 7.65 0.44
CA SER A 88 -7.53 7.34 -0.97
C SER A 88 -8.65 7.95 -1.78
N VAL A 89 -8.32 8.46 -2.97
CA VAL A 89 -9.27 8.87 -4.00
C VAL A 89 -8.96 8.04 -5.25
N ALA A 90 -9.92 7.24 -5.68
CA ALA A 90 -9.87 6.48 -6.91
C ALA A 90 -10.78 7.12 -7.95
N ILE A 91 -10.22 7.50 -9.11
CA ILE A 91 -10.93 8.19 -10.18
C ILE A 91 -11.00 7.26 -11.38
N GLY A 92 -12.18 6.74 -11.68
CA GLY A 92 -12.47 5.99 -12.89
C GLY A 92 -13.18 6.88 -13.91
N ALA A 93 -12.89 6.70 -15.20
CA ALA A 93 -13.58 7.40 -16.27
C ALA A 93 -14.00 6.44 -17.37
N ALA A 94 -15.15 6.71 -17.97
CA ALA A 94 -15.68 5.97 -19.08
C ALA A 94 -16.43 6.87 -20.05
N ARG A 95 -16.27 6.60 -21.33
CA ARG A 95 -17.04 7.19 -22.41
C ARG A 95 -18.25 6.32 -22.70
N THR A 96 -19.41 6.95 -22.86
CA THR A 96 -20.62 6.29 -23.34
C THR A 96 -20.75 6.56 -24.84
N PRO A 97 -20.55 5.54 -25.71
CA PRO A 97 -20.67 5.72 -27.15
C PRO A 97 -22.07 6.20 -27.57
N ALA A 98 -22.15 7.02 -28.62
CA ALA A 98 -23.41 7.59 -29.12
C ALA A 98 -24.39 6.53 -29.65
N ASP A 99 -23.89 5.35 -30.03
CA ASP A 99 -24.69 4.21 -30.50
C ASP A 99 -25.32 3.39 -29.35
N GLY A 100 -25.13 3.81 -28.09
CA GLY A 100 -25.65 3.12 -26.91
C GLY A 100 -24.92 1.82 -26.58
N SER A 101 -23.78 1.55 -27.24
CA SER A 101 -22.94 0.39 -26.93
C SER A 101 -22.29 0.49 -25.54
N ARG A 102 -21.61 -0.59 -25.13
CA ARG A 102 -21.03 -0.72 -23.79
C ARG A 102 -20.05 0.43 -23.50
N ARG A 103 -20.18 1.05 -22.32
CA ARG A 103 -19.24 2.05 -21.78
C ARG A 103 -17.79 1.57 -21.92
N VAL A 104 -16.95 2.41 -22.52
CA VAL A 104 -15.52 2.14 -22.74
C VAL A 104 -14.73 2.95 -21.72
N ARG A 105 -13.85 2.31 -20.96
CA ARG A 105 -12.99 3.02 -20.01
C ARG A 105 -12.00 3.90 -20.77
N VAL A 106 -11.80 5.12 -20.28
CA VAL A 106 -10.89 6.10 -20.87
C VAL A 106 -10.01 6.74 -19.80
N TYR A 107 -8.85 7.28 -20.20
CA TYR A 107 -8.07 8.14 -19.31
C TYR A 107 -8.58 9.57 -19.39
N LEU A 108 -8.57 10.25 -18.25
CA LEU A 108 -8.68 11.70 -18.19
C LEU A 108 -7.29 12.32 -18.41
N SER A 109 -7.24 13.62 -18.64
CA SER A 109 -5.94 14.31 -18.62
C SER A 109 -5.38 14.29 -17.20
N ALA A 110 -4.04 14.35 -17.09
CA ALA A 110 -3.39 14.39 -15.78
C ALA A 110 -3.83 15.62 -14.95
N GLY A 111 -4.11 16.75 -15.62
CA GLY A 111 -4.56 17.97 -14.96
C GLY A 111 -5.95 17.84 -14.37
N GLU A 112 -6.89 17.22 -15.09
CA GLU A 112 -8.22 16.98 -14.59
C GLU A 112 -8.24 15.92 -13.46
N GLU A 113 -7.47 14.84 -13.59
CA GLU A 113 -7.33 13.83 -12.53
C GLU A 113 -6.79 14.46 -11.23
N GLU A 114 -5.77 15.30 -11.34
CA GLU A 114 -5.20 16.02 -10.21
C GLU A 114 -6.20 17.01 -9.60
N ALA A 115 -6.95 17.74 -10.43
CA ALA A 115 -7.96 18.69 -9.95
C ALA A 115 -9.07 18.00 -9.16
N TRP A 116 -9.56 16.86 -9.62
CA TRP A 116 -10.53 16.04 -8.89
C TRP A 116 -9.96 15.51 -7.58
N ALA A 117 -8.72 15.00 -7.58
CA ALA A 117 -8.07 14.53 -6.37
C ALA A 117 -7.90 15.65 -5.32
N ARG A 118 -7.46 16.83 -5.76
CA ARG A 118 -7.32 18.02 -4.91
C ARG A 118 -8.66 18.48 -4.34
N ALA A 119 -9.69 18.55 -5.19
CA ALA A 119 -11.02 18.94 -4.77
C ALA A 119 -11.64 17.93 -3.79
N ALA A 120 -11.35 16.64 -3.91
CA ALA A 120 -11.82 15.59 -3.00
C ALA A 120 -11.09 15.59 -1.65
N LEU A 121 -9.75 15.62 -1.68
CA LEU A 121 -8.91 15.61 -0.47
C LEU A 121 -8.97 16.93 0.31
N GLY A 122 -9.25 18.03 -0.37
CA GLY A 122 -9.18 19.37 0.20
C GLY A 122 -7.74 19.93 0.23
N PRO A 123 -7.60 21.23 0.52
CA PRO A 123 -6.36 21.97 0.30
C PRO A 123 -5.19 21.49 1.16
N LEU A 124 -5.47 21.05 2.40
CA LEU A 124 -4.43 20.60 3.33
C LEU A 124 -3.86 19.24 2.92
N TRP A 125 -4.73 18.26 2.67
CA TRP A 125 -4.29 16.89 2.40
C TRP A 125 -3.75 16.69 0.99
N ALA A 126 -4.29 17.44 0.01
CA ALA A 126 -3.88 17.26 -1.38
C ALA A 126 -2.40 17.60 -1.63
N ASP A 127 -1.84 18.55 -0.87
CA ASP A 127 -0.43 18.90 -0.95
C ASP A 127 0.50 17.79 -0.45
N TYR A 128 -0.02 16.87 0.37
CA TYR A 128 0.70 15.69 0.86
C TYR A 128 0.39 14.44 0.03
N ALA A 129 -0.54 14.49 -0.91
CA ALA A 129 -0.93 13.34 -1.71
C ALA A 129 0.11 12.90 -2.75
N TYR A 130 0.02 11.62 -3.13
CA TYR A 130 0.78 10.97 -4.18
C TYR A 130 -0.19 10.36 -5.18
N ARG A 131 0.09 10.56 -6.46
CA ARG A 131 -0.52 9.79 -7.54
C ARG A 131 0.20 8.45 -7.66
N VAL A 132 -0.53 7.35 -7.72
CA VAL A 132 0.07 6.00 -7.81
C VAL A 132 -0.09 5.44 -9.22
N PHE A 133 1.02 5.02 -9.82
CA PHE A 133 1.08 4.34 -11.11
C PHE A 133 1.42 2.87 -10.91
N ALA A 134 0.45 1.98 -11.12
CA ALA A 134 0.75 0.56 -11.23
C ALA A 134 1.10 0.19 -12.67
N VAL A 135 1.96 -0.82 -12.86
CA VAL A 135 2.26 -1.39 -14.19
C VAL A 135 0.99 -1.85 -14.91
N ARG A 136 -0.03 -2.27 -14.15
CA ARG A 136 -1.36 -2.61 -14.69
C ARG A 136 -1.99 -1.45 -15.48
N ASN A 137 -1.74 -0.21 -15.09
CA ASN A 137 -2.24 0.98 -15.78
C ASN A 137 -1.55 1.24 -17.13
N LEU A 138 -0.52 0.45 -17.50
CA LEU A 138 0.11 0.50 -18.83
C LEU A 138 -0.58 -0.42 -19.84
N VAL A 139 -1.27 -1.46 -19.36
CA VAL A 139 -1.90 -2.49 -20.21
C VAL A 139 -3.42 -2.42 -20.23
N ASP A 140 -4.03 -1.75 -19.26
CA ASP A 140 -5.48 -1.54 -19.17
C ASP A 140 -5.81 -0.17 -18.59
N VAL A 141 -6.98 0.36 -18.98
CA VAL A 141 -7.53 1.58 -18.41
C VAL A 141 -8.14 1.24 -17.06
N TYR A 142 -7.41 1.61 -16.01
CA TYR A 142 -7.79 1.40 -14.62
C TYR A 142 -7.92 2.74 -13.89
N PRO A 143 -8.81 2.84 -12.88
CA PRO A 143 -8.88 4.03 -12.04
C PRO A 143 -7.52 4.55 -11.58
N ARG A 144 -7.36 5.87 -11.56
CA ARG A 144 -6.18 6.53 -10.99
C ARG A 144 -6.36 6.68 -9.49
N PHE A 145 -5.33 6.32 -8.74
CA PHE A 145 -5.33 6.39 -7.29
C PHE A 145 -4.47 7.56 -6.82
N PHE A 146 -5.03 8.34 -5.91
CA PHE A 146 -4.34 9.37 -5.16
C PHE A 146 -4.41 9.01 -3.69
N LEU A 147 -3.26 8.94 -3.04
CA LEU A 147 -3.14 8.49 -1.66
C LEU A 147 -2.50 9.58 -0.82
N VAL A 148 -3.01 9.79 0.39
CA VAL A 148 -2.38 10.63 1.43
C VAL A 148 -2.29 9.82 2.71
N LEU A 149 -1.13 9.85 3.35
CA LEU A 149 -0.95 9.27 4.68
C LEU A 149 -1.41 10.31 5.69
N VAL A 150 -2.18 9.87 6.67
CA VAL A 150 -2.76 10.73 7.69
C VAL A 150 -2.50 10.10 9.04
N ASP A 151 -1.94 10.88 9.95
CA ASP A 151 -1.67 10.47 11.32
C ASP A 151 -2.98 10.33 12.13
N ASP A 152 -2.87 9.84 13.36
CA ASP A 152 -4.04 9.64 14.22
C ASP A 152 -4.79 10.96 14.48
N LEU A 153 -4.08 12.09 14.53
CA LEU A 153 -4.65 13.43 14.69
C LEU A 153 -5.31 14.01 13.42
N GLY A 154 -5.29 13.30 12.30
CA GLY A 154 -5.84 13.77 11.03
C GLY A 154 -4.89 14.68 10.24
N ARG A 155 -3.61 14.75 10.64
CA ARG A 155 -2.60 15.57 9.98
C ARG A 155 -1.95 14.76 8.87
N PRO A 156 -1.83 15.32 7.66
CA PRO A 156 -1.19 14.60 6.58
C PRO A 156 0.33 14.51 6.81
N THR A 157 0.94 13.41 6.36
CA THR A 157 2.39 13.18 6.43
C THR A 157 2.92 12.65 5.10
N LEU A 158 4.22 12.80 4.89
CA LEU A 158 4.91 12.18 3.76
C LEU A 158 5.05 10.67 4.00
N ALA A 159 5.08 9.89 2.92
CA ALA A 159 5.25 8.45 2.99
C ALA A 159 6.71 8.10 3.34
N PRO A 160 6.97 7.03 4.10
CA PRO A 160 8.31 6.50 4.22
C PRO A 160 8.82 5.98 2.87
N ASP A 161 10.14 5.96 2.68
CA ASP A 161 10.79 5.50 1.45
C ASP A 161 10.60 4.00 1.19
N ASP A 162 10.28 3.22 2.23
CA ASP A 162 9.92 1.81 2.16
C ASP A 162 8.40 1.55 2.07
N PHE A 163 7.60 2.59 1.85
CA PHE A 163 6.14 2.46 1.74
C PHE A 163 5.75 1.56 0.57
N ASP A 164 4.80 0.66 0.81
CA ASP A 164 4.32 -0.33 -0.13
C ASP A 164 3.19 0.21 -0.98
N TRP A 165 3.59 0.89 -2.05
CA TRP A 165 2.68 1.46 -3.03
C TRP A 165 1.84 0.41 -3.77
N VAL A 166 2.27 -0.86 -3.80
CA VAL A 166 1.55 -1.94 -4.50
C VAL A 166 0.28 -2.33 -3.75
N ARG A 167 0.37 -2.60 -2.45
CA ARG A 167 -0.75 -2.89 -1.54
C ARG A 167 -1.61 -1.65 -1.32
N ALA A 168 -0.98 -0.47 -1.26
CA ALA A 168 -1.71 0.78 -1.12
C ALA A 168 -2.45 1.16 -2.42
N GLY A 169 -1.88 0.92 -3.58
CA GLY A 169 -2.53 1.29 -4.83
C GLY A 169 -3.53 0.24 -5.30
N VAL A 170 -3.25 -0.18 -6.53
CA VAL A 170 -4.14 -0.95 -7.39
C VAL A 170 -3.88 -2.45 -7.31
N GLY A 171 -2.96 -2.87 -6.45
CA GLY A 171 -2.31 -4.17 -6.52
C GLY A 171 -1.36 -4.27 -7.73
N GLY A 172 -1.02 -5.51 -8.09
CA GLY A 172 -0.06 -5.80 -9.16
C GLY A 172 1.30 -6.22 -8.62
N THR A 173 2.31 -6.22 -9.50
CA THR A 173 3.69 -6.56 -9.16
C THR A 173 4.54 -5.33 -8.81
N THR A 174 4.21 -4.17 -9.39
CA THR A 174 4.98 -2.95 -9.20
C THR A 174 4.08 -1.73 -9.30
N ALA A 175 4.30 -0.78 -8.39
CA ALA A 175 3.63 0.50 -8.35
C ALA A 175 4.63 1.59 -7.95
N TYR A 176 4.48 2.77 -8.55
CA TYR A 176 5.36 3.91 -8.33
C TYR A 176 4.54 5.12 -7.89
N PRO A 177 4.94 5.80 -6.81
CA PRO A 177 4.34 7.07 -6.44
C PRO A 177 4.86 8.20 -7.34
N GLN A 178 4.03 9.22 -7.52
CA GLN A 178 4.41 10.54 -7.99
C GLN A 178 3.82 11.55 -7.04
N LYS A 179 4.68 12.27 -6.32
CA LYS A 179 4.28 13.34 -5.42
C LYS A 179 3.56 14.45 -6.19
N LEU A 180 2.38 14.87 -5.70
CA LEU A 180 1.75 16.09 -6.21
C LEU A 180 2.51 17.32 -5.72
N ALA A 181 2.72 18.29 -6.60
CA ALA A 181 3.38 19.54 -6.24
C ALA A 181 2.52 20.30 -5.21
N PRO A 182 3.04 20.72 -4.05
CA PRO A 182 2.25 21.50 -3.10
C PRO A 182 1.77 22.80 -3.74
N MET A 183 0.50 23.17 -3.55
CA MET A 183 -0.07 24.43 -4.03
C MET A 183 -0.11 25.48 -2.92
N ASN A 184 -0.46 25.05 -1.70
CA ASN A 184 -0.79 25.92 -0.58
C ASN A 184 0.24 25.84 0.57
N ASP A 185 1.11 24.84 0.59
CA ASP A 185 2.12 24.65 1.64
C ASP A 185 3.55 24.98 1.15
N ALA A 186 3.96 26.23 1.35
CA ALA A 186 5.30 26.71 0.98
C ALA A 186 6.42 26.05 1.82
N ALA A 187 6.12 25.68 3.07
CA ALA A 187 7.08 25.01 3.94
C ALA A 187 7.31 23.57 3.46
N LEU A 188 6.25 22.87 3.08
CA LEU A 188 6.35 21.57 2.43
C LEU A 188 7.11 21.66 1.12
N ARG A 189 6.82 22.63 0.25
CA ARG A 189 7.56 22.82 -1.01
C ARG A 189 9.06 22.98 -0.74
N SER A 190 9.43 23.85 0.18
CA SER A 190 10.83 24.07 0.57
C SER A 190 11.50 22.81 1.14
N ARG A 191 10.73 21.98 1.86
CA ARG A 191 11.20 20.68 2.34
C ARG A 191 11.43 19.72 1.18
N LEU A 192 10.48 19.59 0.25
CA LEU A 192 10.59 18.69 -0.89
C LEU A 192 11.81 19.02 -1.76
N ASP A 193 12.10 20.31 -1.95
CA ASP A 193 13.27 20.77 -2.71
C ASP A 193 14.60 20.39 -2.02
N ARG A 194 14.62 20.32 -0.68
CA ARG A 194 15.82 20.04 0.11
C ARG A 194 16.03 18.56 0.39
N ASP A 195 14.96 17.87 0.76
CA ASP A 195 15.00 16.54 1.39
C ASP A 195 14.37 15.45 0.52
N GLY A 196 13.70 15.80 -0.58
CA GLY A 196 12.98 14.87 -1.45
C GLY A 196 11.52 14.64 -1.02
N ASP A 197 10.85 13.72 -1.72
CA ASP A 197 9.40 13.51 -1.62
C ASP A 197 8.96 12.37 -0.71
N VAL A 198 9.89 11.70 -0.04
CA VAL A 198 9.65 10.63 0.93
C VAL A 198 10.42 10.89 2.22
N LEU A 199 9.97 10.29 3.31
CA LEU A 199 10.69 10.26 4.58
C LEU A 199 11.66 9.07 4.58
N PRO A 200 12.92 9.24 4.99
CA PRO A 200 13.76 8.08 5.28
C PRO A 200 13.04 7.20 6.31
N ALA A 201 12.87 5.90 6.03
CA ALA A 201 12.18 4.98 6.94
C ALA A 201 12.76 5.00 8.37
N ALA A 202 14.08 5.20 8.48
CA ALA A 202 14.81 5.35 9.74
C ALA A 202 14.35 6.55 10.58
N ASP A 203 13.84 7.61 9.96
CA ASP A 203 13.35 8.81 10.63
C ASP A 203 11.87 8.69 11.05
N VAL A 204 11.11 7.80 10.41
CA VAL A 204 9.70 7.54 10.74
C VAL A 204 9.57 6.55 11.90
N THR A 205 10.52 5.62 12.01
CA THR A 205 10.54 4.61 13.07
C THR A 205 11.12 5.19 14.36
N CYS A 206 10.26 5.77 15.21
CA CYS A 206 10.56 5.82 16.63
C CYS A 206 10.44 4.39 17.19
N GLY A 207 11.58 3.71 17.37
CA GLY A 207 11.68 2.65 18.38
C GLY A 207 11.24 1.23 18.00
N LEU A 208 11.24 0.78 16.73
CA LEU A 208 11.12 -0.67 16.48
C LEU A 208 12.28 -1.43 17.13
N SER A 209 13.48 -0.87 17.19
CA SER A 209 14.63 -1.40 17.94
C SER A 209 14.36 -1.61 19.45
N SER A 210 13.29 -1.04 20.00
CA SER A 210 12.84 -1.26 21.39
C SER A 210 11.83 -2.40 21.55
N VAL A 211 11.27 -2.90 20.44
CA VAL A 211 10.30 -4.00 20.43
C VAL A 211 11.01 -5.31 20.74
N SER A 212 10.48 -6.03 21.73
CA SER A 212 11.02 -7.33 22.15
C SER A 212 11.09 -8.31 20.97
N ARG A 213 12.06 -9.23 21.01
CA ARG A 213 12.25 -10.27 19.98
C ARG A 213 10.94 -11.03 19.71
N SER A 214 10.20 -11.41 20.76
CA SER A 214 8.95 -12.16 20.64
C SER A 214 7.84 -11.34 20.00
N THR A 215 7.71 -10.06 20.36
CA THR A 215 6.72 -9.15 19.74
C THR A 215 7.03 -8.96 18.26
N TRP A 216 8.30 -8.75 17.92
CA TRP A 216 8.74 -8.66 16.53
C TRP A 216 8.43 -9.95 15.76
N GLY A 217 8.76 -11.11 16.31
CA GLY A 217 8.44 -12.41 15.71
C GLY A 217 6.94 -12.63 15.49
N LEU A 218 6.08 -12.20 16.40
CA LEU A 218 4.62 -12.24 16.22
C LEU A 218 4.15 -11.33 15.08
N GLN A 219 4.74 -10.14 14.92
CA GLN A 219 4.43 -9.24 13.81
C GLN A 219 4.90 -9.82 12.46
N VAL A 220 6.05 -10.50 12.44
CA VAL A 220 6.54 -11.21 11.24
C VAL A 220 5.57 -12.32 10.86
N LEU A 221 5.16 -13.15 11.84
CA LEU A 221 4.19 -14.22 11.63
C LEU A 221 2.84 -13.69 11.13
N SER A 222 2.33 -12.61 11.73
CA SER A 222 1.08 -11.97 11.30
C SER A 222 1.18 -11.47 9.85
N THR A 223 2.31 -10.83 9.49
CA THR A 223 2.50 -10.35 8.12
C THR A 223 2.64 -11.52 7.14
N LEU A 224 3.36 -12.58 7.52
CA LEU A 224 3.48 -13.77 6.70
C LEU A 224 2.10 -14.38 6.44
N ALA A 225 1.25 -14.51 7.47
CA ALA A 225 -0.11 -15.01 7.31
C ALA A 225 -0.94 -14.20 6.30
N ASP A 226 -0.84 -12.86 6.35
CA ASP A 226 -1.47 -11.98 5.36
C ASP A 226 -0.96 -12.23 3.94
N GLU A 227 0.36 -12.33 3.77
CA GLU A 227 0.97 -12.56 2.46
C GLU A 227 0.60 -13.95 1.91
N LEU A 228 0.53 -14.98 2.76
CA LEU A 228 0.04 -16.32 2.39
C LEU A 228 -1.43 -16.32 1.95
N ALA A 229 -2.28 -15.55 2.64
CA ALA A 229 -3.68 -15.38 2.27
C ALA A 229 -3.81 -14.68 0.90
N LEU A 230 -3.01 -13.63 0.67
CA LEU A 230 -2.95 -12.92 -0.61
C LEU A 230 -2.42 -13.80 -1.75
N ALA A 231 -1.37 -14.59 -1.51
CA ALA A 231 -0.79 -15.50 -2.50
C ALA A 231 -1.82 -16.55 -2.98
N THR A 232 -2.66 -17.03 -2.06
CA THR A 232 -3.73 -17.98 -2.37
C THR A 232 -4.76 -17.38 -3.33
N GLN A 233 -5.07 -16.08 -3.20
CA GLN A 233 -6.00 -15.38 -4.10
C GLN A 233 -5.41 -15.09 -5.49
N ARG A 234 -4.08 -15.02 -5.62
CA ARG A 234 -3.39 -14.61 -6.84
C ARG A 234 -3.17 -15.73 -7.86
N SER A 235 -3.58 -16.98 -7.57
CA SER A 235 -3.37 -18.16 -8.44
C SER A 235 -1.92 -18.45 -8.84
N HIS A 236 -0.93 -17.81 -8.21
CA HIS A 236 0.50 -17.92 -8.52
C HIS A 236 1.28 -18.79 -7.53
N ARG A 237 0.59 -19.45 -6.60
CA ARG A 237 1.25 -20.22 -5.55
C ARG A 237 1.80 -21.52 -6.11
N THR A 238 3.11 -21.71 -6.00
CA THR A 238 3.80 -22.97 -6.36
C THR A 238 3.92 -23.94 -5.19
N TYR A 239 3.48 -23.52 -4.00
CA TYR A 239 3.54 -24.28 -2.76
C TYR A 239 2.20 -24.34 -2.02
N VAL A 240 2.12 -25.20 -1.00
CA VAL A 240 1.02 -25.35 -0.04
C VAL A 240 1.65 -25.27 1.35
N GLU A 241 1.23 -24.30 2.17
CA GLU A 241 1.70 -24.19 3.55
C GLU A 241 1.09 -25.30 4.41
N GLU A 242 1.91 -25.83 5.31
CA GLU A 242 1.55 -26.93 6.21
C GLU A 242 1.52 -26.49 7.67
N GLY A 243 2.32 -25.47 8.03
CA GLY A 243 2.28 -24.86 9.35
C GLY A 243 3.33 -23.78 9.55
N CYS A 244 3.03 -22.84 10.43
CA CYS A 244 3.97 -21.84 10.94
C CYS A 244 4.03 -21.92 12.47
N GLN A 245 5.23 -21.90 13.04
CA GLN A 245 5.45 -21.98 14.48
C GLN A 245 6.48 -20.95 14.94
N LEU A 246 6.17 -20.24 16.02
CA LEU A 246 7.07 -19.31 16.69
C LEU A 246 7.46 -19.89 18.05
N ASP A 247 8.75 -20.14 18.28
CA ASP A 247 9.26 -20.72 19.54
C ASP A 247 10.01 -19.70 20.43
N GLY A 248 9.86 -18.40 20.12
CA GLY A 248 10.45 -17.28 20.85
C GLY A 248 11.84 -16.89 20.36
N GLU A 249 12.60 -17.82 19.78
CA GLU A 249 13.92 -17.56 19.20
C GLU A 249 13.91 -17.63 17.68
N ALA A 250 13.08 -18.50 17.11
CA ALA A 250 12.95 -18.69 15.69
C ALA A 250 11.48 -18.76 15.23
N LEU A 251 11.26 -18.31 14.00
CA LEU A 251 10.06 -18.62 13.24
C LEU A 251 10.36 -19.79 12.31
N THR A 252 9.53 -20.83 12.38
CA THR A 252 9.64 -22.04 11.55
C THR A 252 8.43 -22.11 10.63
N VAL A 253 8.64 -22.31 9.34
CA VAL A 253 7.58 -22.39 8.33
C VAL A 253 7.75 -23.69 7.54
N ARG A 254 6.73 -24.54 7.50
CA ARG A 254 6.70 -25.79 6.72
C ARG A 254 5.75 -25.65 5.53
N TYR A 255 6.17 -26.14 4.38
CA TYR A 255 5.36 -26.12 3.17
C TYR A 255 5.72 -27.26 2.23
N ARG A 256 4.77 -27.64 1.38
CA ARG A 256 5.00 -28.51 0.23
C ARG A 256 5.12 -27.71 -1.03
N TRP A 257 6.11 -28.02 -1.86
CA TRP A 257 6.24 -27.44 -3.19
C TRP A 257 6.10 -28.54 -4.24
N HIS A 258 5.34 -28.27 -5.30
CA HIS A 258 5.13 -29.26 -6.35
C HIS A 258 6.24 -29.15 -7.40
N ASN A 259 7.16 -30.11 -7.38
CA ASN A 259 8.27 -30.17 -8.29
C ASN A 259 7.85 -30.74 -9.65
N ARG A 260 7.58 -29.83 -10.59
CA ARG A 260 7.18 -30.17 -11.96
C ARG A 260 8.23 -30.98 -12.73
N ARG A 261 9.52 -30.96 -12.35
CA ARG A 261 10.56 -31.73 -13.05
C ARG A 261 10.45 -33.23 -12.78
N ILE A 262 10.04 -33.59 -11.56
CA ILE A 262 9.91 -34.98 -11.10
C ILE A 262 8.46 -35.38 -10.81
N ASP A 263 7.52 -34.51 -11.15
CA ASP A 263 6.08 -34.64 -10.91
C ASP A 263 5.73 -35.13 -9.49
N ALA A 264 6.39 -34.55 -8.49
CA ALA A 264 6.25 -34.96 -7.09
C ALA A 264 6.15 -33.77 -6.14
N ASN A 265 5.42 -33.94 -5.04
CA ASN A 265 5.41 -32.98 -3.96
C ASN A 265 6.62 -33.24 -3.04
N GLN A 266 7.40 -32.21 -2.79
CA GLN A 266 8.52 -32.24 -1.85
C GLN A 266 8.21 -31.36 -0.65
N HIS A 267 8.64 -31.79 0.54
CA HIS A 267 8.46 -31.05 1.78
C HIS A 267 9.67 -30.17 2.04
N PHE A 268 9.39 -28.92 2.38
CA PHE A 268 10.40 -27.91 2.68
C PHE A 268 10.08 -27.22 4.00
N GLY A 269 11.14 -26.72 4.62
CA GLY A 269 11.07 -25.99 5.86
C GLY A 269 12.02 -24.80 5.84
N ILE A 270 11.56 -23.67 6.34
CA ILE A 270 12.39 -22.49 6.58
C ILE A 270 12.49 -22.30 8.10
N ARG A 271 13.72 -22.21 8.61
CA ARG A 271 14.02 -21.77 9.97
C ARG A 271 14.54 -20.33 9.90
N VAL A 272 13.94 -19.43 10.69
CA VAL A 272 14.28 -18.01 10.71
C VAL A 272 14.68 -17.63 12.14
N PRO A 273 15.97 -17.70 12.51
CA PRO A 273 16.42 -17.23 13.81
C PRO A 273 16.19 -15.71 13.88
N LEU A 274 15.29 -15.28 14.76
CA LEU A 274 14.71 -13.95 14.70
C LEU A 274 15.75 -12.84 14.86
N GLU A 275 16.74 -13.02 15.74
CA GLU A 275 17.75 -12.00 16.03
C GLU A 275 18.73 -11.80 14.87
N SER A 276 19.31 -12.89 14.34
CA SER A 276 20.24 -12.79 13.21
C SER A 276 19.52 -12.33 11.95
N PHE A 277 18.29 -12.78 11.73
CA PHE A 277 17.49 -12.33 10.59
C PHE A 277 17.12 -10.85 10.69
N ARG A 278 16.76 -10.39 11.89
CA ARG A 278 16.51 -8.97 12.15
C ARG A 278 17.76 -8.13 11.86
N ALA A 279 18.92 -8.56 12.34
CA ALA A 279 20.19 -7.88 12.08
C ALA A 279 20.55 -7.85 10.58
N ASP A 280 20.35 -8.97 9.86
CA ASP A 280 20.55 -9.05 8.40
C ASP A 280 19.66 -8.07 7.65
N LEU A 281 18.39 -7.93 8.06
CA LEU A 281 17.47 -6.99 7.46
C LEU A 281 17.94 -5.53 7.63
N VAL A 282 18.40 -5.15 8.84
CA VAL A 282 18.99 -3.83 9.07
C VAL A 282 20.23 -3.63 8.22
N GLN A 283 21.12 -4.62 8.17
CA GLN A 283 22.36 -4.51 7.41
C GLN A 283 22.13 -4.36 5.90
N ARG A 284 21.21 -5.15 5.34
CA ARG A 284 20.96 -5.19 3.88
C ARG A 284 20.02 -4.10 3.41
N PHE A 285 19.08 -3.69 4.25
CA PHE A 285 17.96 -2.85 3.85
C PHE A 285 17.79 -1.58 4.69
N GLY A 286 18.62 -1.38 5.72
CA GLY A 286 18.51 -0.24 6.64
C GLY A 286 17.27 -0.30 7.54
N SER A 287 16.53 -1.41 7.56
CA SER A 287 15.27 -1.54 8.29
C SER A 287 15.04 -2.99 8.71
N ASP A 288 14.51 -3.18 9.92
CA ASP A 288 14.11 -4.48 10.48
C ASP A 288 12.60 -4.73 10.38
N HIS A 289 11.88 -4.03 9.50
CA HIS A 289 10.42 -4.05 9.51
C HIS A 289 9.83 -5.48 9.37
N PRO A 290 8.88 -5.89 10.23
CA PRO A 290 8.26 -7.22 10.17
C PRO A 290 7.61 -7.54 8.81
N THR A 291 7.08 -6.52 8.14
CA THR A 291 6.50 -6.68 6.79
C THR A 291 7.53 -7.13 5.77
N ARG A 292 8.72 -6.53 5.80
CA ARG A 292 9.82 -6.90 4.89
C ARG A 292 10.30 -8.32 5.18
N ALA A 293 10.43 -8.67 6.46
CA ALA A 293 10.76 -10.01 6.92
C ALA A 293 9.75 -11.06 6.39
N GLY A 294 8.45 -10.85 6.62
CA GLY A 294 7.39 -11.76 6.17
C GLY A 294 7.38 -11.98 4.66
N ARG A 295 7.61 -10.92 3.88
CA ARG A 295 7.71 -11.00 2.41
C ARG A 295 8.94 -11.71 1.91
N LEU A 296 10.07 -11.53 2.58
CA LEU A 296 11.29 -12.21 2.20
C LEU A 296 11.12 -13.72 2.42
N ILE A 297 10.48 -14.12 3.53
CA ILE A 297 10.12 -15.52 3.79
C ILE A 297 9.18 -16.05 2.71
N GLU A 298 8.08 -15.34 2.41
CA GLU A 298 7.11 -15.73 1.37
C GLU A 298 7.77 -15.87 -0.02
N ARG A 299 8.64 -14.92 -0.38
CA ARG A 299 9.40 -14.95 -1.63
C ARG A 299 10.30 -16.17 -1.70
N VAL A 300 11.02 -16.49 -0.62
CA VAL A 300 11.88 -17.68 -0.56
C VAL A 300 11.05 -18.94 -0.79
N MET A 301 9.84 -19.03 -0.21
CA MET A 301 8.92 -20.15 -0.45
C MET A 301 8.49 -20.28 -1.93
N ASN A 302 8.31 -19.16 -2.64
CA ASN A 302 7.95 -19.15 -4.07
C ASN A 302 9.13 -19.49 -4.99
N GLU A 303 10.33 -19.02 -4.68
CA GLU A 303 11.52 -19.12 -5.55
C GLU A 303 12.23 -20.48 -5.46
N GLN A 304 11.79 -21.38 -4.58
CA GLN A 304 12.43 -22.66 -4.23
C GLN A 304 12.45 -23.73 -5.34
N GLY A 305 13.11 -23.42 -6.45
CA GLY A 305 13.55 -24.38 -7.47
C GLY A 305 15.07 -24.62 -7.48
N GLY A 306 15.83 -24.21 -6.45
CA GLY A 306 17.30 -24.22 -6.46
C GLY A 306 18.02 -24.53 -5.15
N TRP A 307 17.34 -24.97 -4.09
CA TRP A 307 17.98 -25.28 -2.80
C TRP A 307 18.15 -26.80 -2.68
N GLU A 308 19.10 -27.36 -3.44
CA GLU A 308 19.40 -28.80 -3.39
C GLU A 308 20.30 -29.17 -2.19
N ASP A 309 20.86 -28.19 -1.48
CA ASP A 309 21.90 -28.37 -0.44
C ASP A 309 21.38 -28.25 1.01
N GLY A 310 20.07 -28.22 1.25
CA GLY A 310 19.49 -28.11 2.59
C GLY A 310 19.58 -29.41 3.41
N GLU A 311 19.69 -29.29 4.74
CA GLU A 311 19.64 -30.45 5.64
C GLU A 311 18.26 -31.13 5.56
N ILE A 312 18.23 -32.45 5.36
CA ILE A 312 16.97 -33.21 5.33
C ILE A 312 16.70 -33.81 6.71
N ILE A 313 15.65 -33.34 7.36
CA ILE A 313 15.17 -33.82 8.67
C ILE A 313 13.73 -34.27 8.51
N ASP A 314 13.43 -35.53 8.85
CA ASP A 314 12.10 -36.14 8.73
C ASP A 314 11.46 -35.94 7.34
N GLY A 315 12.26 -36.13 6.28
CA GLY A 315 11.82 -35.98 4.89
C GLY A 315 11.51 -34.54 4.46
N THR A 316 11.81 -33.55 5.29
CA THR A 316 11.68 -32.12 5.00
C THR A 316 13.08 -31.55 4.73
N SER A 317 13.26 -30.88 3.58
CA SER A 317 14.49 -30.14 3.30
C SER A 317 14.43 -28.78 3.98
N TRP A 318 15.36 -28.52 4.90
CA TRP A 318 15.41 -27.32 5.72
C TRP A 318 16.40 -26.30 5.17
N THR A 319 16.02 -25.04 5.24
CA THR A 319 16.86 -23.88 4.94
C THR A 319 16.80 -22.88 6.09
N GLU A 320 17.93 -22.27 6.42
CA GLU A 320 18.01 -21.20 7.42
C GLU A 320 18.06 -19.82 6.74
N LEU A 321 17.32 -18.84 7.27
CA LEU A 321 17.38 -17.43 6.85
C LEU A 321 17.91 -16.55 7.99
N PRO A 322 18.90 -15.67 7.76
CA PRO A 322 19.58 -15.46 6.48
C PRO A 322 20.52 -16.65 6.15
N PRO A 323 20.84 -16.90 4.87
CA PRO A 323 21.78 -17.96 4.53
C PRO A 323 23.14 -17.66 5.17
N GLN A 324 23.73 -18.66 5.84
CA GLN A 324 25.06 -18.54 6.41
C GLN A 324 26.06 -18.29 5.26
N THR A 325 26.87 -17.23 5.38
CA THR A 325 27.88 -16.82 4.39
C THR A 325 29.23 -17.48 4.66
#